data_AF-A0A183KPK7-F1
#
_entry.id   AF-A0A183KPK7-F1
#
_cell.length_a   1.000
_cell.length_b   1.000
_cell.length_c   1.000
_cell.angle_alpha   90.00
_cell.angle_beta   90.00
_cell.angle_gamma   90.00
#
_symmetry.space_group_name_H-M   'P 1'
#
loop_
_entity.id
_entity.type
_entity.pdbx_description
1 polymer ?
#
loop_
_entity_poly.entity_id
_entity_poly.type
_entity_poly.pdbx_seq_one_letter_code
_entity_poly.pdbx_strand_id
1 'polypeptide(L)'
;MSIELQKICLKKEDNVSCNPPCKNGGICRSGNLCECTRGYEGIQCELDINECVRLRPCDPDYGICENTPGGYTCQCVPGYKLMYDGQHCIDNEHAKSNPNLVFRGRGTKGVSIATRLTNTTHINQTKYYPRQLNK
;
A
#
# COMPACT_ATOMS: atom_id res chain seq x y z
N MET A 1 -0.48 43.67 -23.74
CA MET A 1 -0.15 43.43 -22.33
C MET A 1 -1.07 42.34 -21.82
N SER A 2 -0.60 41.10 -21.78
CA SER A 2 -1.40 39.95 -21.33
C SER A 2 -1.10 39.69 -19.86
N ILE A 3 -2.12 39.75 -19.01
CA ILE A 3 -2.00 39.47 -17.58
C ILE A 3 -2.17 37.96 -17.38
N GLU A 4 -1.16 37.31 -16.81
CA GLU A 4 -1.18 35.89 -16.49
C GLU A 4 -1.75 35.69 -15.07
N LEU A 5 -2.97 35.14 -14.98
CA LEU A 5 -3.60 34.81 -13.70
C LEU A 5 -2.98 33.53 -13.13
N GLN A 6 -2.14 33.67 -12.10
CA GLN A 6 -1.62 32.54 -11.34
C GLN A 6 -2.74 31.89 -10.52
N LYS A 7 -3.01 30.60 -10.77
CA LYS A 7 -3.85 29.77 -9.91
C LYS A 7 -3.03 29.33 -8.70
N ILE A 8 -3.28 29.93 -7.55
CA ILE A 8 -2.62 29.59 -6.28
C ILE A 8 -3.54 28.64 -5.50
N CYS A 9 -3.03 27.46 -5.14
CA CYS A 9 -3.72 26.59 -4.19
C CYS A 9 -3.49 27.14 -2.78
N LEU A 10 -4.46 27.90 -2.27
CA LEU A 10 -4.50 28.28 -0.87
C LEU A 10 -5.00 27.07 -0.05
N LYS A 11 -4.22 26.61 0.91
CA LYS A 11 -4.73 25.70 1.94
C LYS A 11 -5.83 26.46 2.68
N LYS A 12 -7.08 26.01 2.58
CA LYS A 12 -8.16 26.54 3.39
C LYS A 12 -7.87 26.14 4.84
N GLU A 13 -7.60 27.12 5.70
CA GLU A 13 -7.54 26.91 7.15
C GLU A 13 -8.96 26.68 7.67
N ASP A 14 -9.51 25.51 7.31
CA ASP A 14 -10.68 24.98 7.99
C ASP A 14 -10.19 24.47 9.35
N ASN A 15 -10.63 25.11 10.44
CA ASN A 15 -10.38 24.68 11.82
C ASN A 15 -11.21 23.41 12.15
N VAL A 16 -11.05 22.39 11.31
CA VAL A 16 -11.67 21.08 11.45
C VAL A 16 -10.67 20.22 12.18
N SER A 17 -10.82 20.18 13.50
CA SER A 17 -10.02 19.35 14.39
C SER A 17 -10.90 18.27 15.01
N CYS A 18 -10.35 17.06 15.11
CA CYS A 18 -11.03 15.93 15.75
C CYS A 18 -10.49 15.78 17.17
N ASN A 19 -11.38 15.68 18.15
CA ASN A 19 -11.00 15.39 19.52
C ASN A 19 -11.89 14.27 20.08
N PRO A 20 -11.41 13.02 20.13
CA PRO A 20 -10.01 12.61 19.97
C PRO A 20 -9.51 12.52 18.51
N PRO A 21 -8.19 12.59 18.24
CA PRO A 21 -7.65 12.67 16.87
C PRO A 21 -7.79 11.36 16.09
N CYS A 22 -7.89 11.44 14.77
CA CYS A 22 -7.86 10.28 13.87
C CYS A 22 -6.47 9.63 13.87
N LYS A 23 -6.43 8.29 13.79
CA LYS A 23 -5.21 7.46 13.76
C LYS A 23 -4.93 6.95 12.34
N ASN A 24 -3.77 6.33 12.16
CA ASN A 24 -3.38 5.59 10.96
C ASN A 24 -3.53 6.37 9.63
N GLY A 25 -3.36 7.69 9.69
CA GLY A 25 -3.46 8.58 8.53
C GLY A 25 -4.88 9.01 8.16
N GLY A 26 -5.89 8.73 9.00
CA GLY A 26 -7.27 9.18 8.79
C GLY A 26 -7.40 10.70 8.71
N ILE A 27 -8.36 11.16 7.90
CA ILE A 27 -8.63 12.57 7.66
C ILE A 27 -9.81 13.01 8.53
N CYS A 28 -9.59 14.03 9.36
CA CYS A 28 -10.68 14.61 10.14
C CYS A 28 -11.63 15.41 9.24
N ARG A 29 -12.94 15.10 9.28
CA ARG A 29 -13.96 15.79 8.49
C ARG A 29 -14.84 16.72 9.32
N SER A 30 -15.20 16.35 10.55
CA SER A 30 -15.95 17.23 11.46
C SER A 30 -16.03 16.64 12.87
N GLY A 31 -15.46 17.32 13.88
CA GLY A 31 -15.63 17.05 15.32
C GLY A 31 -15.14 15.69 15.81
N ASN A 32 -15.82 14.61 15.42
CA ASN A 32 -15.51 13.20 15.72
C ASN A 32 -15.57 12.28 14.49
N LEU A 33 -15.84 12.84 13.30
CA LEU A 33 -15.92 12.07 12.07
C LEU A 33 -14.54 11.97 11.42
N CYS A 34 -13.94 10.79 11.50
CA CYS A 34 -12.74 10.42 10.76
C CYS A 34 -13.09 9.70 9.46
N GLU A 35 -12.51 10.15 8.35
CA GLU A 35 -12.47 9.39 7.11
C GLU A 35 -11.20 8.54 7.11
N CYS A 36 -11.37 7.21 7.18
CA CYS A 36 -10.25 6.30 7.30
C CYS A 36 -9.55 6.05 5.98
N THR A 37 -8.23 5.94 6.07
CA THR A 37 -7.39 5.42 5.00
C THR A 37 -7.76 3.96 4.72
N ARG A 38 -7.49 3.50 3.50
CA ARG A 38 -7.73 2.11 3.11
C ARG A 38 -6.97 1.17 4.06
N GLY A 39 -7.64 0.11 4.50
CA GLY A 39 -7.09 -0.88 5.43
C GLY A 39 -7.36 -0.58 6.91
N TYR A 40 -8.05 0.52 7.23
CA TYR A 40 -8.42 0.86 8.61
C TYR A 40 -9.92 1.15 8.77
N GLU A 41 -10.44 0.86 9.95
CA GLU A 41 -11.81 1.15 10.38
C GLU A 41 -11.86 1.58 11.86
N GLY A 42 -13.06 1.80 12.38
CA GLY A 42 -13.29 2.37 13.71
C GLY A 42 -13.60 3.86 13.65
N ILE A 43 -14.06 4.41 14.79
CA ILE A 43 -14.49 5.82 14.87
C ILE A 43 -13.30 6.76 14.64
N GLN A 44 -12.10 6.33 15.03
CA GLN A 44 -10.86 7.07 14.89
C GLN A 44 -9.88 6.40 13.94
N CYS A 45 -10.31 5.44 13.12
CA CYS A 45 -9.42 4.67 12.24
C CYS A 45 -8.34 3.88 13.00
N GLU A 46 -8.65 3.49 14.23
CA GLU A 46 -7.74 2.82 15.16
C GLU A 46 -7.65 1.30 14.93
N LEU A 47 -8.62 0.73 14.22
CA LEU A 47 -8.71 -0.70 13.96
C LEU A 47 -8.15 -1.01 12.58
N ASP A 48 -7.27 -2.00 12.52
CA ASP A 48 -6.81 -2.58 11.27
C ASP A 48 -7.88 -3.51 10.69
N ILE A 49 -8.11 -3.43 9.39
CA ILE A 49 -9.02 -4.33 8.68
C ILE A 49 -8.23 -5.58 8.31
N ASN A 50 -8.67 -6.75 8.79
CA ASN A 50 -8.08 -8.00 8.33
C ASN A 50 -8.63 -8.39 6.94
N GLU A 51 -7.92 -8.01 5.86
CA GLU A 51 -8.38 -8.31 4.50
C GLU A 51 -8.34 -9.81 4.17
N CYS A 52 -7.47 -10.59 4.81
CA CYS A 52 -7.42 -12.03 4.60
C CYS A 52 -8.74 -12.71 4.98
N VAL A 53 -9.38 -12.26 6.06
CA VAL A 53 -10.67 -12.79 6.50
C VAL A 53 -11.82 -12.16 5.70
N ARG A 54 -11.79 -10.85 5.46
CA ARG A 54 -12.93 -10.13 4.84
C ARG A 54 -13.01 -10.28 3.34
N LEU A 55 -11.87 -10.26 2.63
CA LEU A 55 -11.82 -10.21 1.18
C LEU A 55 -11.26 -11.49 0.56
N ARG A 56 -10.43 -12.25 1.29
CA ARG A 56 -9.69 -13.42 0.78
C ARG A 56 -9.03 -13.11 -0.58
N PRO A 57 -8.10 -12.15 -0.60
CA PRO A 57 -7.64 -11.53 -1.84
C PRO A 57 -6.58 -12.33 -2.62
N CYS A 58 -6.01 -13.36 -2.01
CA CYS A 58 -4.96 -14.17 -2.61
C CYS A 58 -5.55 -15.34 -3.40
N ASP A 59 -4.70 -15.95 -4.23
CA ASP A 59 -4.99 -17.18 -4.95
C ASP A 59 -5.62 -18.22 -4.01
N PRO A 60 -6.80 -18.77 -4.35
CA PRO A 60 -7.56 -19.63 -3.45
C PRO A 60 -6.92 -21.01 -3.27
N ASP A 61 -6.14 -21.47 -4.24
CA ASP A 61 -5.59 -22.83 -4.27
C ASP A 61 -4.10 -22.84 -3.89
N TYR A 62 -3.36 -21.82 -4.30
CA TYR A 62 -1.90 -21.77 -4.18
C TYR A 62 -1.38 -20.54 -3.41
N GLY A 63 -2.29 -19.72 -2.87
CA GLY A 63 -1.98 -18.48 -2.16
C GLY A 63 -2.10 -18.60 -0.64
N ILE A 64 -1.15 -17.99 0.06
CA ILE A 64 -1.14 -17.78 1.51
C ILE A 64 -1.32 -16.29 1.76
N CYS A 65 -2.37 -15.92 2.48
CA CYS A 65 -2.65 -14.53 2.87
C CYS A 65 -2.11 -14.23 4.26
N GLU A 66 -1.38 -13.13 4.39
CA GLU A 66 -0.91 -12.59 5.67
C GLU A 66 -1.41 -11.16 5.85
N ASN A 67 -2.13 -10.93 6.95
CA ASN A 67 -2.64 -9.61 7.28
C ASN A 67 -1.53 -8.71 7.84
N THR A 68 -1.56 -7.43 7.51
CA THR A 68 -0.58 -6.43 7.93
C THR A 68 -1.27 -5.12 8.31
N PRO A 69 -0.68 -4.25 9.14
CA PRO A 69 -1.30 -2.97 9.45
C PRO A 69 -1.55 -2.10 8.20
N GLY A 70 -2.82 -1.89 7.86
CA GLY A 70 -3.30 -1.12 6.72
C GLY A 70 -3.35 -1.90 5.41
N GLY A 71 -3.25 -3.24 5.44
CA GLY A 71 -3.24 -4.04 4.23
C GLY A 71 -2.89 -5.52 4.41
N TYR A 72 -2.50 -6.17 3.32
CA TYR A 72 -2.16 -7.59 3.32
C TYR A 72 -1.04 -7.94 2.32
N THR A 73 -0.47 -9.13 2.49
CA THR A 73 0.45 -9.73 1.53
C THR A 73 -0.03 -11.11 1.09
N CYS A 74 0.18 -11.42 -0.18
CA CYS A 74 -0.04 -12.75 -0.75
C CYS A 74 1.31 -13.40 -1.06
N GLN A 75 1.45 -14.65 -0.66
CA GLN A 75 2.61 -15.49 -0.97
C GLN A 75 2.15 -16.77 -1.65
N CYS A 76 2.92 -17.27 -2.61
CA CYS A 76 2.58 -18.54 -3.27
C CYS A 76 3.30 -19.71 -2.60
N VAL A 77 2.62 -20.86 -2.54
CA VAL A 77 3.20 -22.12 -2.06
C VAL A 77 4.38 -22.57 -2.93
N PRO A 78 5.27 -23.47 -2.43
CA PRO A 78 6.37 -24.01 -3.22
C PRO A 78 5.87 -24.63 -4.54
N GLY A 79 6.56 -24.32 -5.65
CA GLY A 79 6.14 -24.72 -7.00
C GLY A 79 5.49 -23.59 -7.80
N TYR A 80 5.10 -22.51 -7.14
CA TYR A 80 4.40 -21.37 -7.74
C TYR A 80 5.15 -20.05 -7.52
N LYS A 81 4.79 -19.06 -8.33
CA LYS A 81 5.32 -17.69 -8.31
C LYS A 81 4.16 -16.70 -8.29
N LEU A 82 4.34 -15.62 -7.54
CA LEU A 82 3.35 -14.55 -7.49
C LEU A 82 3.29 -13.84 -8.84
N MET A 83 2.08 -13.69 -9.38
CA MET A 83 1.84 -12.95 -10.61
C MET A 83 1.98 -11.44 -10.36
N TYR A 84 2.19 -10.67 -11.42
CA TYR A 84 2.36 -9.20 -11.36
C TYR A 84 1.16 -8.46 -10.74
N ASP A 85 0.01 -9.12 -10.66
CA ASP A 85 -1.16 -8.63 -9.94
C ASP A 85 -1.09 -8.84 -8.42
N GLY A 86 0.00 -9.38 -7.87
CA GLY A 86 0.19 -9.52 -6.43
C GLY A 86 -0.84 -10.37 -5.71
N GLN A 87 -1.67 -11.13 -6.43
CA GLN A 87 -2.79 -11.89 -5.86
C GLN A 87 -2.77 -13.33 -6.33
N HIS A 88 -2.56 -13.56 -7.63
CA HIS A 88 -2.62 -14.90 -8.22
C HIS A 88 -1.26 -15.58 -8.29
N CYS A 89 -1.28 -16.90 -8.35
CA CYS A 89 -0.10 -17.74 -8.41
C CYS A 89 0.00 -18.44 -9.77
N ILE A 90 1.19 -18.41 -10.36
CA ILE A 90 1.52 -19.11 -11.61
C ILE A 90 2.58 -20.17 -11.33
N ASP A 91 2.43 -21.39 -11.86
CA ASP A 91 3.43 -22.44 -11.63
C ASP A 91 4.78 -22.08 -12.27
N ASN A 92 5.82 -22.76 -11.79
CA ASN A 92 7.18 -22.51 -12.22
C ASN A 92 7.44 -22.76 -13.72
N GLU A 93 6.72 -23.67 -14.37
CA GLU A 93 6.94 -23.94 -15.80
C GLU A 93 6.40 -22.78 -16.64
N HIS A 94 5.17 -22.35 -16.36
CA HIS A 94 4.58 -21.20 -17.03
C HIS A 94 5.30 -19.89 -16.67
N ALA A 95 5.81 -19.75 -15.45
CA ALA A 95 6.62 -18.61 -15.04
C ALA A 95 7.94 -18.50 -15.83
N LYS A 96 8.56 -19.63 -16.18
CA LYS A 96 9.77 -19.67 -17.05
C LYS A 96 9.44 -19.22 -18.46
N SER A 97 8.32 -19.66 -19.01
CA SER A 97 7.85 -19.30 -20.35
C SER A 97 7.33 -17.86 -20.42
N ASN A 98 6.80 -17.33 -19.32
CA ASN A 98 6.17 -16.02 -19.24
C ASN A 98 6.78 -15.14 -18.13
N PRO A 99 8.08 -14.78 -18.23
CA PRO A 99 8.79 -14.04 -17.19
C PRO A 99 8.21 -12.66 -16.87
N ASN A 100 7.46 -12.06 -17.82
CA ASN A 100 6.81 -10.76 -17.65
C ASN A 100 5.56 -10.83 -16.77
N LEU A 101 4.98 -12.02 -16.59
CA LEU A 101 3.82 -12.21 -15.71
C LEU A 101 4.23 -12.37 -14.25
N VAL A 102 5.51 -12.59 -13.97
CA VAL A 102 6.02 -12.81 -12.62
C VAL A 102 6.25 -11.47 -11.93
N PHE A 103 5.77 -11.34 -10.70
CA PHE A 103 6.01 -10.17 -9.87
C PHE A 103 7.51 -10.02 -9.57
N ARG A 104 8.11 -8.92 -10.04
CA ARG A 104 9.52 -8.57 -9.90
C ARG A 104 9.66 -7.17 -9.31
N GLY A 105 9.35 -6.99 -8.02
CA GLY A 105 9.42 -5.67 -7.41
C GLY A 105 9.30 -5.64 -5.89
N ARG A 106 9.35 -4.42 -5.35
CA ARG A 106 8.84 -4.06 -4.01
C ARG A 106 7.65 -3.10 -4.23
N GLY A 107 6.42 -3.60 -4.14
CA GLY A 107 5.21 -2.81 -4.40
C GLY A 107 3.90 -3.60 -4.39
N THR A 108 2.79 -2.92 -4.13
CA THR A 108 1.61 -3.45 -3.43
C THR A 108 0.39 -3.68 -4.34
N LYS A 109 -0.19 -4.88 -4.29
CA LYS A 109 -1.65 -5.05 -4.35
C LYS A 109 -2.07 -5.63 -3.00
N GLY A 110 -2.30 -4.73 -2.05
CA GLY A 110 -2.63 -5.07 -0.66
C GLY A 110 -1.68 -4.53 0.40
N VAL A 111 -0.37 -4.47 0.12
CA VAL A 111 0.78 -3.88 0.88
C VAL A 111 1.98 -4.84 0.97
N SER A 112 2.55 -5.20 -0.18
CA SER A 112 3.76 -6.01 -0.33
C SER A 112 5.05 -5.34 0.21
N ILE A 113 5.69 -5.93 1.23
CA ILE A 113 7.13 -5.73 1.54
C ILE A 113 7.84 -7.09 1.57
N ALA A 114 8.80 -7.27 0.66
CA ALA A 114 9.58 -8.50 0.51
C ALA A 114 10.50 -8.78 1.72
N THR A 115 10.56 -10.06 2.12
CA THR A 115 11.44 -10.67 3.12
C THR A 115 12.83 -10.04 3.12
N ARG A 116 13.29 -9.58 4.29
CA ARG A 116 14.71 -9.25 4.46
C ARG A 116 15.48 -10.57 4.46
N LEU A 117 16.25 -10.85 3.40
CA LEU A 117 17.33 -11.83 3.48
C LEU A 117 18.20 -11.41 4.67
N THR A 118 18.15 -12.19 5.75
CA THR A 118 19.01 -12.04 6.90
C THR A 118 20.42 -12.37 6.45
N ASN A 119 21.21 -11.33 6.21
CA ASN A 119 22.65 -11.22 6.43
C ASN A 119 23.28 -10.38 5.33
N THR A 120 23.39 -9.07 5.58
CA THR A 120 24.65 -8.37 5.38
C THR A 120 24.60 -7.00 6.07
N THR A 121 25.56 -6.85 6.96
CA THR A 121 26.03 -5.66 7.63
C THR A 121 26.22 -4.47 6.69
N HIS A 122 25.73 -3.30 7.11
CA HIS A 122 26.06 -1.94 6.63
C HIS A 122 25.93 -1.62 5.13
N ILE A 123 24.82 -1.00 4.71
CA ILE A 123 24.86 0.18 3.81
C ILE A 123 23.75 1.16 4.23
N ASN A 124 24.16 2.36 4.65
CA ASN A 124 23.30 3.51 4.89
C ASN A 124 22.75 4.09 3.58
N GLN A 125 21.60 4.78 3.71
CA GLN A 125 21.06 5.82 2.83
C GLN A 125 19.99 5.41 1.79
N THR A 126 18.79 5.96 1.97
CA THR A 126 18.27 6.85 0.93
C THR A 126 17.50 8.01 1.58
N LYS A 127 18.08 9.21 1.48
CA LYS A 127 17.43 10.49 1.78
C LYS A 127 16.36 10.76 0.73
N TYR A 128 15.24 11.33 1.17
CA TYR A 128 14.15 11.79 0.32
C TYR A 128 14.60 13.05 -0.45
N TYR A 129 14.57 13.00 -1.78
CA TYR A 129 14.66 14.19 -2.65
C TYR A 129 13.40 14.24 -3.53
N PRO A 130 12.69 15.38 -3.58
CA PRO A 130 11.47 15.51 -4.39
C PRO A 130 11.79 15.50 -5.90
N ARG A 131 10.87 14.92 -6.68
CA ARG A 131 10.91 14.85 -8.15
C ARG A 131 11.03 16.25 -8.77
N GLN A 132 12.03 16.44 -9.64
CA GLN A 132 11.99 17.44 -10.71
C GLN A 132 11.17 16.86 -11.87
N LEU A 133 10.08 17.54 -12.25
CA LEU A 133 9.40 17.33 -13.53
C LEU A 133 10.20 18.10 -14.57
N ASN A 134 10.94 17.40 -15.42
CA ASN A 134 11.64 18.03 -16.54
C ASN A 134 10.63 18.42 -17.64
N LYS A 135 10.86 19.58 -18.26
CA LYS A 135 10.53 19.80 -19.67
C LYS A 135 11.58 19.13 -20.54
#